data_AF-A0A832ZKU9-F1
#
_entry.id   AF-A0A832ZKU9-F1
#
_cell.length_a   1.000
_cell.length_b   1.000
_cell.length_c   1.000
_cell.angle_alpha   90.00
_cell.angle_beta   90.00
_cell.angle_gamma   90.00
#
_symmetry.space_group_name_H-M   'P 1'
#
loop_
_entity.id
_entity.type
_entity.pdbx_description
1 polymer ?
#
loop_
_entity_poly.entity_id
_entity_poly.type
_entity_poly.pdbx_seq_one_letter_code
_entity_poly.pdbx_strand_id
1 'polypeptide(L)'
;MRKYLLLLIIPLSLHGIFGDVTIAVPAVSKTDYGYVGTTINIDVKVSNGSGHVFIDTLPVTEMDMQSSARVAAKVAFDISNRNQKDYDVYYIVRSKVPIIGGPSAGGALCVATVAELNNWSINRDVMMTGMIYPDGGIGPVGGILEKLKSAKMSGARYFLIPYGERYITVEDPYLEGGNITVDVVEYGRELGIEVIEVRSIYDAIYYFTNHSLVEENYTSNPVLESIYRKKMKELADKVLKLAEDHYRYVSNRLERDPSAKLSYLLEMNLKRRLEESREELEIGEKLYSQGNYYSATSKAFGVIINLEAINTTLNYMESSDKRGYLKDYLVNIQEDIKDKKEIIRSRKLIRDNFEYILASKSRIYEGEDLMDSAWREYYNDNPLAAIEYASYGKWRGESAIWWLQLSNRKSNLEEEVIEEYQLMPLAQKYLDNAEVVVLYSSMILPEIGGIEDAEEKLERAREYYERGEYLLSIGESIDAYVYATTYLNFNTDTGYLRERAEKRINKVMGKYNYLPISAMGYYEYANSFNDSFYKALYYKYSTAYAQMDIDILQEIGHNYSYQGDVFITGNLSSSPGEKPGDREVSSNISLGIISLFIGLSCGIFLGYFIRRDNS
;
A
#
# COMPACT_ATOMS: atom_id res chain seq x y z
N MET A 1 20.68 -33.92 64.49
CA MET A 1 19.74 -33.39 63.48
C MET A 1 20.39 -32.21 62.78
N ARG A 2 20.77 -32.38 61.51
CA ARG A 2 21.39 -31.32 60.68
C ARG A 2 20.28 -30.38 60.17
N LYS A 3 20.40 -29.08 60.46
CA LYS A 3 19.59 -28.04 59.84
C LYS A 3 20.15 -27.76 58.44
N TYR A 4 19.36 -28.04 57.40
CA TYR A 4 19.65 -27.57 56.04
C TYR A 4 18.94 -26.24 55.83
N LEU A 5 19.73 -25.19 55.59
CA LEU A 5 19.27 -23.87 55.15
C LEU A 5 19.07 -23.94 53.64
N LEU A 6 17.81 -23.94 53.18
CA LEU A 6 17.48 -23.87 51.75
C LEU A 6 17.56 -22.40 51.32
N LEU A 7 18.60 -22.06 50.56
CA LEU A 7 18.77 -20.77 49.91
C LEU A 7 17.87 -20.76 48.65
N LEU A 8 16.79 -19.98 48.71
CA LEU A 8 15.93 -19.68 47.57
C LEU A 8 16.68 -18.70 46.65
N ILE A 9 17.22 -19.22 45.53
CA ILE A 9 17.75 -18.41 44.45
C ILE A 9 16.54 -17.94 43.63
N ILE A 10 16.13 -16.69 43.83
CA ILE A 10 15.16 -16.02 42.95
C ILE A 10 15.91 -15.71 41.64
N PRO A 11 15.44 -16.18 40.48
CA PRO A 11 16.01 -15.74 39.23
C PRO A 11 15.68 -14.26 39.05
N LEU A 12 16.67 -13.38 39.19
CA LEU A 12 16.57 -12.01 38.72
C LEU A 12 16.33 -12.11 37.21
N SER A 13 15.09 -11.85 36.78
CA SER A 13 14.79 -11.54 35.39
C SER A 13 15.57 -10.26 35.04
N LEU A 14 16.75 -10.45 34.43
CA LEU A 14 17.50 -9.41 33.74
C LEU A 14 16.56 -8.81 32.71
N HIS A 15 15.91 -7.70 33.07
CA HIS A 15 15.32 -6.82 32.07
C HIS A 15 16.51 -6.31 31.26
N GLY A 16 16.57 -6.65 29.98
CA GLY A 16 17.55 -6.08 29.07
C GLY A 16 17.34 -4.58 29.06
N ILE A 17 18.19 -3.85 29.78
CA ILE A 17 18.33 -2.42 29.59
C ILE A 17 19.22 -2.30 28.35
N PHE A 18 18.58 -2.06 27.20
CA PHE A 18 19.31 -1.61 26.01
C PHE A 18 19.93 -0.23 26.32
N GLY A 19 21.05 0.10 25.66
CA GLY A 19 21.83 1.29 25.98
C GLY A 19 21.06 2.59 25.67
N ASP A 20 21.57 3.76 26.03
CA ASP A 20 20.98 5.00 25.51
C ASP A 20 21.69 5.35 24.20
N VAL A 21 20.98 5.35 23.06
CA VAL A 21 21.52 5.83 21.78
C VAL A 21 21.15 7.30 21.58
N THR A 22 22.15 8.20 21.60
CA THR A 22 21.96 9.61 21.22
C THR A 22 22.39 9.82 19.77
N ILE A 23 21.51 10.43 18.97
CA ILE A 23 21.81 10.86 17.60
C ILE A 23 21.67 12.38 17.44
N ALA A 24 22.60 12.99 16.71
CA ALA A 24 22.55 14.40 16.35
C ALA A 24 21.89 14.56 14.97
N VAL A 25 20.88 15.42 14.89
CA VAL A 25 20.09 15.65 13.68
C VAL A 25 20.14 17.13 13.32
N PRO A 26 20.40 17.48 12.05
CA PRO A 26 20.33 18.85 11.57
C PRO A 26 18.86 19.31 11.45
N ALA A 27 18.60 20.55 11.83
CA ALA A 27 17.30 21.19 11.72
C ALA A 27 17.45 22.62 11.19
N VAL A 28 16.33 23.24 10.82
CA VAL A 28 16.29 24.65 10.45
C VAL A 28 15.44 25.42 11.45
N SER A 29 15.90 26.61 11.84
CA SER A 29 15.13 27.57 12.62
C SER A 29 14.79 28.76 11.74
N LYS A 30 13.53 29.20 11.76
CA LYS A 30 13.10 30.41 11.08
C LYS A 30 13.54 31.64 11.89
N THR A 31 14.19 32.60 11.24
CA THR A 31 14.58 33.90 11.81
C THR A 31 14.07 35.04 10.92
N ASP A 32 14.12 36.28 11.41
CA ASP A 32 13.72 37.47 10.65
C ASP A 32 14.55 37.69 9.36
N TYR A 33 15.73 37.05 9.27
CA TYR A 33 16.67 37.16 8.15
C TYR A 33 16.76 35.89 7.30
N GLY A 34 15.84 34.94 7.49
CA GLY A 34 15.80 33.66 6.77
C GLY A 34 16.00 32.44 7.69
N TYR A 35 16.26 31.28 7.09
CA TYR A 35 16.49 30.05 7.84
C TYR A 35 17.95 29.95 8.31
N VAL A 36 18.14 29.54 9.57
CA VAL A 36 19.46 29.25 10.13
C VAL A 36 19.49 27.78 10.55
N GLY A 37 20.52 27.07 10.11
CA GLY A 37 20.74 25.68 10.49
C GLY A 37 21.11 25.54 11.97
N THR A 38 20.63 24.49 12.60
CA THR A 38 20.90 24.14 14.00
C THR A 38 20.98 22.63 14.15
N THR A 39 21.46 22.13 15.28
CA THR A 39 21.52 20.69 15.56
C THR A 39 20.77 20.37 16.83
N ILE A 40 20.02 19.28 16.78
CA ILE A 40 19.26 18.73 17.91
C ILE A 40 19.82 17.36 18.25
N ASN A 41 19.96 17.08 19.55
CA ASN A 41 20.27 15.73 20.02
C ASN A 41 18.97 15.06 20.42
N ILE A 42 18.81 13.83 19.93
CA ILE A 42 17.65 12.99 20.23
C ILE A 42 18.17 11.72 20.89
N ASP A 43 17.70 11.44 22.10
CA ASP A 43 17.95 10.18 22.77
C ASP A 43 16.87 9.18 22.39
N VAL A 44 17.29 7.98 22.00
CA VAL A 44 16.43 6.86 21.63
C VAL A 44 16.65 5.73 22.61
N LYS A 45 15.55 5.23 23.16
CA LYS A 45 15.54 4.07 24.05
C LYS A 45 14.51 3.07 23.58
N VAL A 46 14.83 1.79 23.68
CA VAL A 46 13.86 0.71 23.45
C VAL A 46 13.79 -0.18 24.69
N SER A 47 12.58 -0.48 25.14
CA SER A 47 12.35 -1.42 26.23
C SER A 47 11.27 -2.43 25.85
N ASN A 48 11.19 -3.54 26.57
CA ASN A 48 10.04 -4.44 26.45
C ASN A 48 8.76 -3.67 26.79
N GLY A 49 7.71 -3.87 25.99
CA GLY A 49 6.50 -3.07 26.05
C GLY A 49 5.37 -3.68 25.25
N SER A 50 4.45 -2.85 24.78
CA SER A 50 3.25 -3.29 24.06
C SER A 50 3.07 -2.57 22.72
N GLY A 51 4.15 -2.04 22.13
CA GLY A 51 4.16 -1.46 20.79
C GLY A 51 4.05 0.06 20.74
N HIS A 52 4.14 0.75 21.87
CA HIS A 52 3.93 2.19 21.91
C HIS A 52 5.16 2.98 21.45
N VAL A 53 4.90 4.14 20.84
CA VAL A 53 5.93 5.13 20.51
C VAL A 53 5.66 6.38 21.32
N PHE A 54 6.57 6.68 22.24
CA PHE A 54 6.53 7.86 23.10
C PHE A 54 7.51 8.90 22.59
N ILE A 55 7.07 10.15 22.59
CA ILE A 55 7.87 11.28 22.15
C ILE A 55 7.80 12.33 23.25
N ASP A 56 8.93 12.51 23.94
CA ASP A 56 9.09 13.51 25.00
C ASP A 56 9.90 14.68 24.44
N THR A 57 9.26 15.85 24.33
CA THR A 57 9.81 17.00 23.61
C THR A 57 9.87 18.23 24.49
N LEU A 58 11.05 18.84 24.61
CA LEU A 58 11.21 20.20 25.11
C LEU A 58 12.04 20.99 24.08
N PRO A 59 11.48 21.99 23.38
CA PRO A 59 10.12 22.54 23.47
C PRO A 59 9.08 21.76 22.64
N VAL A 60 7.90 22.35 22.40
CA VAL A 60 6.76 21.73 21.69
C VAL A 60 7.14 21.35 20.25
N THR A 61 6.65 20.19 19.79
CA THR A 61 6.78 19.71 18.40
C THR A 61 5.49 19.81 17.60
N GLU A 62 5.62 19.93 16.29
CA GLU A 62 4.52 19.80 15.33
C GLU A 62 4.07 18.32 15.18
N MET A 63 2.89 18.11 14.58
CA MET A 63 2.30 16.77 14.43
C MET A 63 3.08 15.87 13.47
N ASP A 64 3.73 16.46 12.47
CA ASP A 64 4.51 15.74 11.46
C ASP A 64 5.76 15.05 12.04
N MET A 65 6.43 15.67 13.02
CA MET A 65 7.54 15.05 13.77
C MET A 65 7.05 13.83 14.53
N GLN A 66 5.86 13.90 15.13
CA GLN A 66 5.29 12.78 15.87
C GLN A 66 4.95 11.60 14.95
N SER A 67 4.37 11.91 13.79
CA SER A 67 4.06 10.91 12.78
C SER A 67 5.32 10.29 12.17
N SER A 68 6.34 11.12 11.89
CA SER A 68 7.65 10.67 11.41
C SER A 68 8.34 9.70 12.37
N ALA A 69 8.28 9.96 13.67
CA ALA A 69 8.83 9.07 14.69
C ALA A 69 8.12 7.70 14.74
N ARG A 70 6.78 7.67 14.56
CA ARG A 70 6.02 6.42 14.47
C ARG A 70 6.41 5.59 13.24
N VAL A 71 6.53 6.23 12.08
CA VAL A 71 6.98 5.56 10.85
C VAL A 71 8.43 5.09 10.98
N ALA A 72 9.32 5.90 11.56
CA ALA A 72 10.70 5.53 11.82
C ALA A 72 10.82 4.29 12.72
N ALA A 73 10.08 4.25 13.83
CA ALA A 73 10.03 3.09 14.71
C ALA A 73 9.54 1.85 13.95
N LYS A 74 8.41 1.96 13.24
CA LYS A 74 7.85 0.87 12.44
C LYS A 74 8.88 0.30 11.46
N VAL A 75 9.50 1.16 10.65
CA VAL A 75 10.51 0.75 9.66
C VAL A 75 11.70 0.09 10.36
N ALA A 76 12.16 0.61 11.50
CA ALA A 76 13.27 0.04 12.25
C ALA A 76 12.99 -1.39 12.74
N PHE A 77 11.77 -1.65 13.25
CA PHE A 77 11.34 -3.00 13.65
C PHE A 77 11.20 -3.94 12.45
N ASP A 78 10.59 -3.47 11.36
CA ASP A 78 10.40 -4.24 10.13
C ASP A 78 11.73 -4.72 9.55
N ILE A 79 12.72 -3.83 9.41
CA ILE A 79 14.04 -4.17 8.85
C ILE A 79 14.93 -4.94 9.83
N SER A 80 14.68 -4.81 11.13
CA SER A 80 15.37 -5.60 12.18
C SER A 80 14.75 -6.98 12.39
N ASN A 81 13.67 -7.32 11.66
CA ASN A 81 12.92 -8.57 11.80
C ASN A 81 12.49 -8.82 13.26
N ARG A 82 11.99 -7.78 13.93
CA ARG A 82 11.44 -7.83 15.30
C ARG A 82 10.00 -7.36 15.31
N ASN A 83 9.17 -7.95 16.16
CA ASN A 83 7.79 -7.54 16.32
C ASN A 83 7.72 -6.30 17.22
N GLN A 84 7.29 -5.16 16.68
CA GLN A 84 7.15 -3.93 17.45
C GLN A 84 6.23 -4.10 18.67
N LYS A 85 5.20 -4.97 18.59
CA LYS A 85 4.25 -5.19 19.70
C LYS A 85 4.90 -5.67 21.00
N ASP A 86 6.14 -6.16 20.95
CA ASP A 86 6.88 -6.62 22.13
C ASP A 86 7.71 -5.51 22.79
N TYR A 87 7.72 -4.29 22.23
CA TYR A 87 8.61 -3.22 22.63
C TYR A 87 7.92 -1.85 22.65
N ASP A 88 8.36 -0.98 23.55
CA ASP A 88 8.04 0.44 23.54
C ASP A 88 9.29 1.24 23.14
N VAL A 89 9.11 2.29 22.33
CA VAL A 89 10.16 3.19 21.86
C VAL A 89 9.98 4.56 22.50
N TYR A 90 11.07 5.14 22.99
CA TYR A 90 11.08 6.47 23.57
C TYR A 90 12.03 7.36 22.77
N TYR A 91 11.49 8.43 22.19
CA TYR A 91 12.24 9.50 21.55
C TYR A 91 12.24 10.72 22.47
N ILE A 92 13.40 11.07 23.01
CA ILE A 92 13.56 12.21 23.92
C ILE A 92 14.27 13.32 23.15
N VAL A 93 13.52 14.36 22.81
CA VAL A 93 13.99 15.50 22.01
C VAL A 93 14.22 16.69 22.94
N ARG A 94 15.43 17.23 22.92
CA ARG A 94 15.80 18.45 23.65
C ARG A 94 16.44 19.45 22.70
N SER A 95 15.83 20.63 22.58
CA SER A 95 16.31 21.68 21.68
C SER A 95 16.26 23.06 22.33
N LYS A 96 17.08 23.97 21.81
CA LYS A 96 17.00 25.41 22.11
C LYS A 96 16.13 26.16 21.10
N VAL A 97 15.71 25.50 20.02
CA VAL A 97 14.84 26.05 18.97
C VAL A 97 13.39 25.99 19.45
N PRO A 98 12.60 27.08 19.41
CA PRO A 98 11.29 27.16 20.05
C PRO A 98 10.23 26.15 19.58
N ILE A 99 10.29 25.73 18.31
CA ILE A 99 9.36 24.76 17.71
C ILE A 99 10.19 23.83 16.81
N ILE A 100 9.92 22.53 16.88
CA ILE A 100 10.54 21.52 16.03
C ILE A 100 9.44 20.82 15.23
N GLY A 101 9.58 20.80 13.90
CA GLY A 101 8.67 20.14 12.98
C GLY A 101 9.42 19.58 11.77
N GLY A 102 8.67 18.99 10.86
CA GLY A 102 9.16 18.42 9.61
C GLY A 102 9.51 16.94 9.70
N PRO A 103 9.24 16.14 8.65
CA PRO A 103 9.58 14.71 8.62
C PRO A 103 11.08 14.44 8.47
N SER A 104 11.91 15.48 8.37
CA SER A 104 13.31 15.39 7.94
C SER A 104 14.26 14.68 8.91
N ALA A 105 13.82 14.37 10.12
CA ALA A 105 14.54 13.58 11.11
C ALA A 105 14.26 12.07 10.99
N GLY A 106 13.24 11.65 10.24
CA GLY A 106 12.73 10.28 10.24
C GLY A 106 13.79 9.23 9.90
N GLY A 107 14.66 9.50 8.91
CA GLY A 107 15.77 8.59 8.58
C GLY A 107 16.73 8.40 9.75
N ALA A 108 17.10 9.49 10.43
CA ALA A 108 18.00 9.47 11.58
C ALA A 108 17.38 8.73 12.78
N LEU A 109 16.10 8.98 13.07
CA LEU A 109 15.35 8.28 14.12
C LEU A 109 15.31 6.76 13.85
N CYS A 110 15.11 6.37 12.60
CA CYS A 110 15.10 4.96 12.21
C CYS A 110 16.48 4.32 12.43
N VAL A 111 17.57 4.96 11.98
CA VAL A 111 18.95 4.49 12.23
C VAL A 111 19.21 4.32 13.73
N ALA A 112 18.86 5.32 14.54
CA ALA A 112 19.09 5.28 15.98
C ALA A 112 18.28 4.16 16.66
N THR A 113 17.05 3.93 16.21
CA THR A 113 16.20 2.83 16.72
C THR A 113 16.79 1.46 16.35
N VAL A 114 17.28 1.29 15.12
CA VAL A 114 17.98 0.05 14.71
C VAL A 114 19.25 -0.16 15.53
N ALA A 115 20.04 0.89 15.71
CA ALA A 115 21.27 0.81 16.50
C ALA A 115 20.94 0.40 17.94
N GLU A 116 19.89 0.98 18.53
CA GLU A 116 19.45 0.67 19.88
C GLU A 116 18.97 -0.79 20.02
N LEU A 117 18.11 -1.25 19.11
CA LEU A 117 17.64 -2.64 19.08
C LEU A 117 18.79 -3.66 19.04
N ASN A 118 19.87 -3.32 18.35
CA ASN A 118 21.02 -4.20 18.13
C ASN A 118 22.21 -3.90 19.06
N ASN A 119 22.08 -2.93 19.98
CA ASN A 119 23.16 -2.46 20.84
C ASN A 119 24.43 -2.06 20.04
N TRP A 120 24.22 -1.33 18.94
CA TRP A 120 25.27 -0.81 18.06
C TRP A 120 25.61 0.64 18.43
N SER A 121 26.90 0.98 18.34
CA SER A 121 27.36 2.36 18.52
C SER A 121 27.08 3.22 17.28
N ILE A 122 26.65 4.46 17.49
CA ILE A 122 26.49 5.47 16.44
C ILE A 122 27.80 6.24 16.23
N ASN A 123 28.22 6.34 14.97
CA ASN A 123 29.32 7.16 14.50
C ASN A 123 28.93 8.65 14.55
N ARG A 124 29.51 9.39 15.50
CA ARG A 124 29.21 10.82 15.74
C ARG A 124 29.77 11.75 14.66
N ASP A 125 30.61 11.24 13.77
CA ASP A 125 31.13 12.02 12.63
C ASP A 125 30.13 12.06 11.45
N VAL A 126 29.03 11.31 11.53
CA VAL A 126 28.01 11.23 10.49
C VAL A 126 26.77 11.97 10.96
N MET A 127 26.20 12.79 10.09
CA MET A 127 24.86 13.35 10.25
C MET A 127 24.05 13.09 8.98
N MET A 128 22.73 13.07 9.10
CA MET A 128 21.84 12.92 7.95
C MET A 128 20.62 13.81 8.04
N THR A 129 20.06 14.16 6.89
CA THR A 129 18.69 14.64 6.79
C THR A 129 17.95 13.79 5.76
N GLY A 130 16.66 13.58 5.98
CA GLY A 130 15.85 12.79 5.08
C GLY A 130 14.58 12.31 5.73
N MET A 131 13.47 12.48 5.02
CA MET A 131 12.22 11.84 5.37
C MET A 131 12.39 10.32 5.26
N ILE A 132 11.87 9.56 6.24
CA ILE A 132 11.74 8.11 6.09
C ILE A 132 10.42 7.79 5.42
N TYR A 133 10.45 7.02 4.35
CA TYR A 133 9.25 6.43 3.77
C TYR A 133 8.91 5.10 4.46
N PRO A 134 7.63 4.69 4.50
CA PRO A 134 7.24 3.41 5.11
C PRO A 134 7.85 2.16 4.46
N ASP A 135 8.34 2.28 3.22
CA ASP A 135 9.11 1.23 2.54
C ASP A 135 10.62 1.24 2.87
N GLY A 136 11.09 2.16 3.71
CA GLY A 136 12.49 2.33 4.08
C GLY A 136 13.32 3.16 3.11
N GLY A 137 12.71 3.72 2.05
CA GLY A 137 13.34 4.72 1.20
C GLY A 137 13.57 6.04 1.95
N ILE A 138 14.58 6.82 1.52
CA ILE A 138 14.84 8.15 2.06
C ILE A 138 14.32 9.21 1.08
N GLY A 139 13.40 10.04 1.56
CA GLY A 139 12.70 11.07 0.79
C GLY A 139 13.26 12.49 0.96
N PRO A 140 12.88 13.40 0.05
CA PRO A 140 13.43 14.75 -0.06
C PRO A 140 13.08 15.62 1.14
N VAL A 141 13.88 16.67 1.36
CA VAL A 141 13.73 17.58 2.49
C VAL A 141 14.10 19.02 2.14
N GLY A 142 13.41 19.99 2.77
CA GLY A 142 13.79 21.40 2.66
C GLY A 142 15.05 21.77 3.45
N GLY A 143 15.71 22.86 3.03
CA GLY A 143 16.78 23.54 3.79
C GLY A 143 18.11 22.79 3.87
N ILE A 144 18.49 22.08 2.80
CA ILE A 144 19.68 21.20 2.80
C ILE A 144 20.97 22.00 3.03
N LEU A 145 21.12 23.20 2.45
CA LEU A 145 22.35 23.99 2.60
C LEU A 145 22.52 24.49 4.03
N GLU A 146 21.44 24.93 4.67
CA GLU A 146 21.42 25.36 6.06
C GLU A 146 21.76 24.19 7.00
N LYS A 147 21.15 23.04 6.75
CA LYS A 147 21.40 21.80 7.49
C LYS A 147 22.84 21.32 7.33
N LEU A 148 23.39 21.35 6.12
CA LEU A 148 24.79 20.99 5.84
C LEU A 148 25.77 21.89 6.60
N LYS A 149 25.54 23.21 6.58
CA LYS A 149 26.34 24.17 7.38
C LYS A 149 26.29 23.83 8.87
N SER A 150 25.10 23.54 9.40
CA SER A 150 24.94 23.18 10.82
C SER A 150 25.62 21.87 11.19
N ALA A 151 25.62 20.88 10.30
CA ALA A 151 26.33 19.63 10.47
C ALA A 151 27.84 19.86 10.52
N LYS A 152 28.37 20.66 9.61
CA LYS A 152 29.79 21.04 9.62
C LYS A 152 30.18 21.79 10.90
N MET A 153 29.37 22.76 11.33
CA MET A 153 29.61 23.51 12.57
C MET A 153 29.58 22.62 13.83
N SER A 154 28.82 21.53 13.78
CA SER A 154 28.74 20.54 14.85
C SER A 154 29.85 19.49 14.80
N GLY A 155 30.78 19.60 13.84
CA GLY A 155 31.95 18.73 13.71
C GLY A 155 31.76 17.49 12.85
N ALA A 156 30.62 17.34 12.15
CA ALA A 156 30.40 16.21 11.26
C ALA A 156 31.42 16.19 10.11
N ARG A 157 31.89 15.00 9.76
CA ARG A 157 32.76 14.74 8.59
C ARG A 157 31.98 14.24 7.39
N TYR A 158 30.86 13.56 7.62
CA TYR A 158 29.98 13.03 6.59
C TYR A 158 28.56 13.56 6.77
N PHE A 159 27.92 13.95 5.67
CA PHE A 159 26.55 14.41 5.62
C PHE A 159 25.74 13.62 4.58
N LEU A 160 24.81 12.80 5.05
CA LEU A 160 23.96 11.98 4.19
C LEU A 160 22.72 12.78 3.79
N ILE A 161 22.44 12.84 2.49
CA ILE A 161 21.27 13.52 1.91
C ILE A 161 20.43 12.54 1.08
N PRO A 162 19.14 12.81 0.87
CA PRO A 162 18.30 12.00 0.01
C PRO A 162 18.84 11.93 -1.43
N TYR A 163 18.74 10.76 -2.05
CA TYR A 163 19.13 10.57 -3.45
C TYR A 163 18.31 11.47 -4.38
N GLY A 164 18.99 12.15 -5.30
CA GLY A 164 18.37 13.11 -6.21
C GLY A 164 18.39 14.56 -5.71
N GLU A 165 18.83 14.81 -4.48
CA GLU A 165 18.96 16.17 -3.92
C GLU A 165 20.40 16.73 -3.99
N ARG A 166 21.27 16.13 -4.80
CA ARG A 166 22.59 16.72 -5.09
C ARG A 166 22.48 18.11 -5.74
N TYR A 167 21.55 18.29 -6.67
CA TYR A 167 21.32 19.55 -7.35
C TYR A 167 20.02 20.14 -6.85
N ILE A 168 20.11 21.24 -6.09
CA ILE A 168 18.92 21.94 -5.58
C ILE A 168 18.81 23.31 -6.20
N THR A 169 17.58 23.78 -6.35
CA THR A 169 17.30 25.14 -6.77
C THR A 169 17.08 26.03 -5.55
N VAL A 170 17.83 27.11 -5.46
CA VAL A 170 17.66 28.13 -4.43
C VAL A 170 17.39 29.49 -5.07
N GLU A 171 16.55 30.27 -4.41
CA GLU A 171 16.24 31.64 -4.84
C GLU A 171 17.45 32.54 -4.58
N ASP A 172 17.93 33.24 -5.62
CA ASP A 172 18.97 34.24 -5.49
C ASP A 172 18.32 35.63 -5.34
N PRO A 173 18.42 36.26 -4.16
CA PRO A 173 17.79 37.57 -3.93
C PRO A 173 18.42 38.70 -4.75
N TYR A 174 19.55 38.47 -5.42
CA TYR A 174 20.25 39.46 -6.25
C TYR A 174 19.97 39.28 -7.75
N LEU A 175 19.24 38.24 -8.15
CA LEU A 175 18.79 38.04 -9.52
C LEU A 175 17.26 38.21 -9.56
N GLU A 176 16.75 39.15 -10.37
CA GLU A 176 15.29 39.29 -10.57
C GLU A 176 14.70 37.98 -11.13
N GLY A 177 14.01 37.22 -10.28
CA GLY A 177 13.47 35.90 -10.63
C GLY A 177 14.52 34.81 -10.86
N GLY A 178 15.76 35.04 -10.43
CA GLY A 178 16.87 34.12 -10.67
C GLY A 178 16.93 33.01 -9.64
N ASN A 179 16.53 31.83 -10.09
CA ASN A 179 16.83 30.58 -9.41
C ASN A 179 18.26 30.16 -9.79
N ILE A 180 19.11 29.88 -8.79
CA ILE A 180 20.42 29.27 -9.02
C ILE A 180 20.36 27.79 -8.65
N THR A 181 21.03 26.95 -9.44
CA THR A 181 21.22 25.54 -9.12
C THR A 181 22.53 25.39 -8.37
N VAL A 182 22.47 24.81 -7.17
CA VAL A 182 23.62 24.56 -6.31
C VAL A 182 23.90 23.06 -6.29
N ASP A 183 25.14 22.66 -6.58
CA ASP A 183 25.64 21.32 -6.33
C ASP A 183 26.01 21.21 -4.84
N VAL A 184 25.15 20.55 -4.06
CA VAL A 184 25.29 20.36 -2.61
C VAL A 184 26.57 19.58 -2.28
N VAL A 185 26.99 18.65 -3.16
CA VAL A 185 28.20 17.85 -2.94
C VAL A 185 29.45 18.69 -3.11
N GLU A 186 29.49 19.54 -4.14
CA GLU A 186 30.56 20.52 -4.31
C GLU A 186 30.59 21.52 -3.16
N TYR A 187 29.43 22.03 -2.76
CA TYR A 187 29.31 22.98 -1.65
C TYR A 187 29.80 22.38 -0.32
N GLY A 188 29.48 21.11 -0.04
CA GLY A 188 29.99 20.40 1.12
C GLY A 188 31.52 20.26 1.10
N ARG A 189 32.09 19.92 -0.05
CA ARG A 189 33.55 19.84 -0.22
C ARG A 189 34.23 21.18 0.06
N GLU A 190 33.65 22.30 -0.36
CA GLU A 190 34.16 23.64 -0.04
C GLU A 190 34.12 23.95 1.47
N LEU A 191 33.09 23.48 2.17
CA LEU A 191 32.97 23.58 3.62
C LEU A 191 33.85 22.55 4.37
N GLY A 192 34.49 21.61 3.67
CA GLY A 192 35.29 20.53 4.24
C GLY A 192 34.46 19.47 4.96
N ILE A 193 33.31 19.10 4.40
CA ILE A 193 32.44 17.99 4.82
C ILE A 193 32.08 17.14 3.59
N GLU A 194 32.14 15.81 3.71
CA GLU A 194 31.80 14.91 2.60
C GLU A 194 30.29 14.68 2.54
N VAL A 195 29.67 14.97 1.41
CA VAL A 195 28.23 14.79 1.21
C VAL A 195 27.98 13.54 0.39
N ILE A 196 27.06 12.70 0.85
CA ILE A 196 26.78 11.38 0.26
C ILE A 196 25.28 11.24 0.05
N GLU A 197 24.88 10.87 -1.16
CA GLU A 197 23.49 10.56 -1.48
C GLU A 197 23.13 9.15 -1.03
N VAL A 198 22.05 9.01 -0.26
CA VAL A 198 21.51 7.71 0.18
C VAL A 198 20.11 7.48 -0.38
N ARG A 199 19.84 6.24 -0.82
CA ARG A 199 18.54 5.86 -1.40
C ARG A 199 17.62 5.27 -0.35
N SER A 200 18.19 4.55 0.60
CA SER A 200 17.44 3.81 1.61
C SER A 200 18.08 3.88 2.99
N ILE A 201 17.31 3.48 3.99
CA ILE A 201 17.79 3.34 5.35
C ILE A 201 18.96 2.34 5.47
N TYR A 202 19.04 1.34 4.60
CA TYR A 202 20.12 0.36 4.59
C TYR A 202 21.48 1.02 4.29
N ASP A 203 21.50 1.99 3.38
CA ASP A 203 22.70 2.77 3.06
C ASP A 203 23.13 3.59 4.29
N ALA A 204 22.17 4.28 4.92
CA ALA A 204 22.41 5.14 6.07
C ALA A 204 22.93 4.36 7.29
N ILE A 205 22.34 3.18 7.59
CA ILE A 205 22.76 2.32 8.70
C ILE A 205 24.24 1.98 8.60
N TYR A 206 24.74 1.66 7.40
CA TYR A 206 26.15 1.34 7.19
C TYR A 206 27.07 2.50 7.58
N TYR A 207 26.78 3.72 7.13
CA TYR A 207 27.58 4.89 7.48
C TYR A 207 27.58 5.20 8.98
N PHE A 208 26.42 5.07 9.63
CA PHE A 208 26.28 5.37 11.05
C PHE A 208 26.83 4.28 11.97
N THR A 209 26.81 3.02 11.58
CA THR A 209 27.09 1.90 12.51
C THR A 209 28.24 1.01 12.08
N ASN A 210 28.70 1.14 10.83
CA ASN A 210 29.63 0.21 10.18
C ASN A 210 29.12 -1.25 10.14
N HIS A 211 27.81 -1.44 10.32
CA HIS A 211 27.10 -2.71 10.18
C HIS A 211 26.19 -2.65 8.96
N SER A 212 25.97 -3.79 8.31
CA SER A 212 25.02 -3.92 7.21
C SER A 212 23.94 -4.92 7.60
N LEU A 213 22.67 -4.54 7.40
CA LEU A 213 21.57 -5.50 7.44
C LEU A 213 21.59 -6.29 6.13
N VAL A 214 21.97 -7.56 6.20
CA VAL A 214 21.97 -8.44 5.03
C VAL A 214 20.60 -9.10 4.95
N GLU A 215 19.81 -8.73 3.93
CA GLU A 215 18.64 -9.54 3.56
C GLU A 215 19.11 -10.85 2.92
N GLU A 216 18.56 -11.98 3.37
CA GLU A 216 18.83 -13.27 2.73
C GLU A 216 18.40 -13.21 1.26
N ASN A 217 19.32 -13.55 0.35
CA ASN A 217 19.01 -13.67 -1.06
C ASN A 217 18.36 -15.02 -1.34
N TYR A 218 17.16 -15.00 -1.90
CA TYR A 218 16.46 -16.18 -2.37
C TYR A 218 16.53 -16.25 -3.89
N THR A 219 16.86 -17.41 -4.42
CA THR A 219 16.85 -17.65 -5.86
C THR A 219 15.42 -17.90 -6.35
N SER A 220 15.18 -17.66 -7.63
CA SER A 220 13.93 -18.03 -8.29
C SER A 220 13.59 -19.51 -8.10
N ASN A 221 12.29 -19.83 -8.18
CA ASN A 221 11.79 -21.20 -8.15
C ASN A 221 11.14 -21.55 -9.50
N PRO A 222 11.90 -22.13 -10.46
CA PRO A 222 11.41 -22.36 -11.82
C PRO A 222 10.15 -23.26 -11.88
N VAL A 223 9.96 -24.14 -10.89
CA VAL A 223 8.78 -25.02 -10.83
C VAL A 223 7.53 -24.21 -10.49
N LEU A 224 7.58 -23.37 -9.47
CA LEU A 224 6.45 -22.50 -9.09
C LEU A 224 6.17 -21.44 -10.16
N GLU A 225 7.21 -20.89 -10.79
CA GLU A 225 7.07 -19.97 -11.93
C GLU A 225 6.36 -20.65 -13.13
N SER A 226 6.69 -21.90 -13.42
CA SER A 226 6.01 -22.67 -14.46
C SER A 226 4.53 -22.91 -14.12
N ILE A 227 4.21 -23.17 -12.85
CA ILE A 227 2.83 -23.33 -12.38
C ILE A 227 2.06 -22.01 -12.52
N TYR A 228 2.64 -20.89 -12.10
CA TYR A 228 2.07 -19.55 -12.28
C TYR A 228 1.75 -19.29 -13.75
N ARG A 229 2.76 -19.43 -14.62
CA ARG A 229 2.61 -19.18 -16.07
C ARG A 229 1.52 -20.04 -16.68
N LYS A 230 1.45 -21.33 -16.31
CA LYS A 230 0.40 -22.24 -16.78
C LYS A 230 -0.99 -21.76 -16.36
N LYS A 231 -1.19 -21.46 -15.07
CA LYS A 231 -2.48 -20.98 -14.53
C LYS A 231 -2.93 -19.69 -15.21
N MET A 232 -2.03 -18.72 -15.32
CA MET A 232 -2.35 -17.43 -15.95
C MET A 232 -2.59 -17.57 -17.45
N LYS A 233 -1.86 -18.44 -18.14
CA LYS A 233 -2.09 -18.73 -19.56
C LYS A 233 -3.48 -19.32 -19.80
N GLU A 234 -3.88 -20.31 -19.00
CA GLU A 234 -5.21 -20.93 -19.11
C GLU A 234 -6.34 -19.90 -18.88
N LEU A 235 -6.16 -18.99 -17.91
CA LEU A 235 -7.10 -17.90 -17.68
C LEU A 235 -7.09 -16.90 -18.85
N ALA A 236 -5.92 -16.49 -19.34
CA ALA A 236 -5.80 -15.57 -20.46
C ALA A 236 -6.43 -16.13 -21.74
N ASP A 237 -6.23 -17.42 -22.02
CA ASP A 237 -6.86 -18.14 -23.14
C ASP A 237 -8.39 -18.02 -23.09
N LYS A 238 -8.98 -18.19 -21.90
CA LYS A 238 -10.42 -18.06 -21.68
C LYS A 238 -10.90 -16.61 -21.87
N VAL A 239 -10.23 -15.65 -21.22
CA VAL A 239 -10.70 -14.25 -21.16
C VAL A 239 -10.49 -13.52 -22.49
N LEU A 240 -9.37 -13.75 -23.19
CA LEU A 240 -9.15 -13.17 -24.52
C LEU A 240 -10.17 -13.68 -25.53
N LYS A 241 -10.47 -14.98 -25.51
CA LYS A 241 -11.51 -15.55 -26.37
C LYS A 241 -12.88 -14.92 -26.08
N LEU A 242 -13.22 -14.76 -24.81
CA LEU A 242 -14.45 -14.12 -24.38
C LEU A 242 -14.54 -12.65 -24.86
N ALA A 243 -13.45 -11.90 -24.73
CA ALA A 243 -13.36 -10.53 -25.21
C ALA A 243 -13.55 -10.43 -26.74
N GLU A 244 -12.90 -11.33 -27.49
CA GLU A 244 -13.01 -11.38 -28.95
C GLU A 244 -14.42 -11.80 -29.43
N ASP A 245 -15.07 -12.74 -28.72
CA ASP A 245 -16.45 -13.13 -29.00
C ASP A 245 -17.43 -11.97 -28.71
N HIS A 246 -17.24 -11.25 -27.59
CA HIS A 246 -17.99 -10.02 -27.27
C HIS A 246 -17.77 -8.92 -28.30
N TYR A 247 -16.52 -8.70 -28.72
CA TYR A 247 -16.17 -7.67 -29.69
C TYR A 247 -16.87 -7.92 -31.02
N ARG A 248 -16.76 -9.14 -31.55
CA ARG A 248 -17.43 -9.54 -32.79
C ARG A 248 -18.95 -9.38 -32.69
N TYR A 249 -19.55 -9.73 -31.56
CA TYR A 249 -20.99 -9.56 -31.37
C TYR A 249 -21.41 -8.08 -31.42
N VAL A 250 -20.73 -7.21 -30.65
CA VAL A 250 -21.05 -5.78 -30.56
C VAL A 250 -20.72 -5.03 -31.86
N SER A 251 -19.59 -5.32 -32.50
CA SER A 251 -19.18 -4.77 -33.80
C SER A 251 -20.24 -5.07 -34.87
N ASN A 252 -20.67 -6.33 -35.00
CA ASN A 252 -21.72 -6.70 -35.96
C ASN A 252 -23.05 -5.96 -35.71
N ARG A 253 -23.40 -5.72 -34.44
CA ARG A 253 -24.61 -4.94 -34.11
C ARG A 253 -24.50 -3.49 -34.55
N LEU A 254 -23.38 -2.83 -34.24
CA LEU A 254 -23.15 -1.43 -34.59
C LEU A 254 -22.96 -1.20 -36.10
N GLU A 255 -22.50 -2.21 -36.85
CA GLU A 255 -22.37 -2.15 -38.31
C GLU A 255 -23.69 -2.37 -39.05
N ARG A 256 -24.55 -3.27 -38.55
CA ARG A 256 -25.75 -3.72 -39.27
C ARG A 256 -27.00 -2.89 -39.02
N ASP A 257 -27.06 -2.13 -37.92
CA ASP A 257 -28.26 -1.38 -37.54
C ASP A 257 -27.92 -0.22 -36.59
N PRO A 258 -27.58 0.99 -37.10
CA PRO A 258 -27.73 2.18 -36.27
C PRO A 258 -29.24 2.40 -36.20
N SER A 259 -29.88 1.76 -35.21
CA SER A 259 -31.33 1.83 -35.03
C SER A 259 -31.81 3.27 -35.23
N ALA A 260 -32.99 3.45 -35.84
CA ALA A 260 -33.66 4.75 -36.03
C ALA A 260 -33.93 5.52 -34.70
N LYS A 261 -33.44 5.02 -33.55
CA LYS A 261 -33.63 5.52 -32.19
C LYS A 261 -32.38 6.09 -31.53
N LEU A 262 -31.17 5.95 -32.11
CA LEU A 262 -29.94 6.53 -31.54
C LEU A 262 -29.73 7.98 -31.96
N SER A 263 -29.23 8.83 -31.06
CA SER A 263 -28.73 10.14 -31.45
C SER A 263 -27.35 10.02 -32.10
N TYR A 264 -27.04 10.89 -33.07
CA TYR A 264 -25.75 10.90 -33.76
C TYR A 264 -24.55 10.96 -32.80
N LEU A 265 -24.64 11.77 -31.75
CA LEU A 265 -23.58 11.91 -30.75
C LEU A 265 -23.35 10.62 -29.96
N LEU A 266 -24.42 9.94 -29.56
CA LEU A 266 -24.32 8.68 -28.84
C LEU A 266 -23.75 7.57 -29.73
N GLU A 267 -24.22 7.46 -30.98
CA GLU A 267 -23.69 6.49 -31.93
C GLU A 267 -22.19 6.68 -32.16
N MET A 268 -21.74 7.93 -32.37
CA MET A 268 -20.33 8.26 -32.53
C MET A 268 -19.51 7.90 -31.27
N ASN A 269 -20.05 8.14 -30.08
CA ASN A 269 -19.39 7.76 -28.82
C ASN A 269 -19.24 6.24 -28.68
N LEU A 270 -20.29 5.46 -28.99
CA LEU A 270 -20.25 4.00 -28.93
C LEU A 270 -19.28 3.41 -29.96
N LYS A 271 -19.25 3.95 -31.19
CA LYS A 271 -18.29 3.53 -32.22
C LYS A 271 -16.84 3.81 -31.83
N ARG A 272 -16.56 5.00 -31.28
CA ARG A 272 -15.24 5.33 -30.73
C ARG A 272 -14.83 4.36 -29.61
N ARG A 273 -15.73 4.07 -28.67
CA ARG A 273 -15.46 3.09 -27.59
C ARG A 273 -15.22 1.68 -28.10
N LEU A 274 -15.90 1.28 -29.18
CA LEU A 274 -15.65 0.00 -29.86
C LEU A 274 -14.26 -0.03 -30.49
N GLU A 275 -13.86 1.05 -31.19
CA GLU A 275 -12.51 1.19 -31.76
C GLU A 275 -11.43 1.11 -30.66
N GLU A 276 -11.60 1.86 -29.57
CA GLU A 276 -10.70 1.80 -28.39
C GLU A 276 -10.64 0.37 -27.80
N SER A 277 -11.77 -0.33 -27.76
CA SER A 277 -11.81 -1.72 -27.30
C SER A 277 -11.04 -2.68 -28.21
N ARG A 278 -10.98 -2.41 -29.52
CA ARG A 278 -10.16 -3.20 -30.46
C ARG A 278 -8.67 -2.95 -30.21
N GLU A 279 -8.28 -1.69 -30.07
CA GLU A 279 -6.88 -1.32 -29.79
C GLU A 279 -6.38 -1.97 -28.49
N GLU A 280 -7.17 -1.90 -27.42
CA GLU A 280 -6.84 -2.52 -26.14
C GLU A 280 -6.80 -4.05 -26.20
N LEU A 281 -7.66 -4.67 -27.00
CA LEU A 281 -7.65 -6.12 -27.23
C LEU A 281 -6.36 -6.55 -27.97
N GLU A 282 -5.92 -5.79 -28.98
CA GLU A 282 -4.65 -6.03 -29.68
C GLU A 282 -3.44 -5.89 -28.76
N ILE A 283 -3.47 -4.91 -27.85
CA ILE A 283 -2.45 -4.79 -26.79
C ILE A 283 -2.45 -6.03 -25.90
N GLY A 284 -3.64 -6.53 -25.52
CA GLY A 284 -3.80 -7.77 -24.76
C GLY A 284 -3.22 -9.00 -25.48
N GLU A 285 -3.53 -9.17 -26.77
CA GLU A 285 -2.99 -10.24 -27.61
C GLU A 285 -1.46 -10.17 -27.75
N LYS A 286 -0.91 -8.95 -27.88
CA LYS A 286 0.53 -8.72 -27.90
C LYS A 286 1.18 -9.13 -26.58
N LEU A 287 0.62 -8.71 -25.44
CA LEU A 287 1.10 -9.11 -24.10
C LEU A 287 1.06 -10.63 -23.92
N TYR A 288 0.00 -11.27 -24.39
CA TYR A 288 -0.12 -12.73 -24.38
C TYR A 288 1.01 -13.39 -25.18
N SER A 289 1.31 -12.89 -26.39
CA SER A 289 2.39 -13.41 -27.24
C SER A 289 3.78 -13.29 -26.59
N GLN A 290 3.96 -12.33 -25.70
CA GLN A 290 5.19 -12.09 -24.93
C GLN A 290 5.26 -12.93 -23.64
N GLY A 291 4.22 -13.72 -23.33
CA GLY A 291 4.13 -14.51 -22.11
C GLY A 291 3.69 -13.72 -20.87
N ASN A 292 3.16 -12.51 -21.05
CA ASN A 292 2.57 -11.68 -20.00
C ASN A 292 1.06 -11.96 -19.91
N TYR A 293 0.72 -13.15 -19.42
CA TYR A 293 -0.65 -13.67 -19.43
C TYR A 293 -1.59 -12.97 -18.45
N TYR A 294 -1.10 -12.57 -17.27
CA TYR A 294 -1.90 -11.80 -16.31
C TYR A 294 -2.21 -10.42 -16.87
N SER A 295 -1.20 -9.74 -17.42
CA SER A 295 -1.37 -8.41 -18.03
C SER A 295 -2.32 -8.46 -19.23
N ALA A 296 -2.22 -9.51 -20.06
CA ALA A 296 -3.15 -9.75 -21.15
C ALA A 296 -4.59 -9.99 -20.66
N THR A 297 -4.76 -10.77 -19.60
CA THR A 297 -6.06 -11.03 -18.96
C THR A 297 -6.68 -9.73 -18.46
N SER A 298 -5.91 -8.88 -17.78
CA SER A 298 -6.38 -7.59 -17.26
C SER A 298 -6.82 -6.63 -18.38
N LYS A 299 -6.11 -6.61 -19.52
CA LYS A 299 -6.51 -5.82 -20.70
C LYS A 299 -7.81 -6.35 -21.32
N ALA A 300 -7.90 -7.65 -21.55
CA ALA A 300 -9.10 -8.28 -22.09
C ALA A 300 -10.32 -8.11 -21.17
N PHE A 301 -10.12 -8.12 -19.85
CA PHE A 301 -11.17 -7.86 -18.87
C PHE A 301 -11.77 -6.45 -18.99
N GLY A 302 -10.93 -5.42 -19.13
CA GLY A 302 -11.40 -4.04 -19.37
C GLY A 302 -12.21 -3.91 -20.66
N VAL A 303 -11.75 -4.57 -21.74
CA VAL A 303 -12.48 -4.64 -23.02
C VAL A 303 -13.87 -5.26 -22.85
N ILE A 304 -13.98 -6.37 -22.13
CA ILE A 304 -15.25 -7.05 -21.89
C ILE A 304 -16.26 -6.13 -21.17
N ILE A 305 -15.82 -5.40 -20.14
CA ILE A 305 -16.68 -4.47 -19.40
C ILE A 305 -17.22 -3.37 -20.32
N ASN A 306 -16.34 -2.78 -21.13
CA ASN A 306 -16.72 -1.73 -22.07
C ASN A 306 -17.73 -2.24 -23.12
N LEU A 307 -17.49 -3.43 -23.68
CA LEU A 307 -18.38 -4.05 -24.65
C LEU A 307 -19.74 -4.43 -24.04
N GLU A 308 -19.77 -4.89 -22.79
CA GLU A 308 -21.02 -5.12 -22.05
C GLU A 308 -21.82 -3.83 -21.90
N ALA A 309 -21.17 -2.73 -21.53
CA ALA A 309 -21.83 -1.43 -21.37
C ALA A 309 -22.37 -0.90 -22.71
N ILE A 310 -21.61 -1.02 -23.80
CA ILE A 310 -22.07 -0.67 -25.15
C ILE A 310 -23.31 -1.51 -25.51
N ASN A 311 -23.22 -2.84 -25.36
CA ASN A 311 -24.30 -3.74 -25.70
C ASN A 311 -25.57 -3.47 -24.90
N THR A 312 -25.42 -3.22 -23.60
CA THR A 312 -26.53 -2.91 -22.70
C THR A 312 -27.14 -1.55 -23.01
N THR A 313 -26.33 -0.57 -23.40
CA THR A 313 -26.81 0.73 -23.88
C THR A 313 -27.67 0.58 -25.15
N LEU A 314 -27.25 -0.26 -26.10
CA LEU A 314 -28.04 -0.55 -27.30
C LEU A 314 -29.40 -1.17 -26.94
N ASN A 315 -29.41 -2.20 -26.10
CA ASN A 315 -30.65 -2.83 -25.64
C ASN A 315 -31.57 -1.84 -24.91
N TYR A 316 -31.00 -0.97 -24.06
CA TYR A 316 -31.74 0.09 -23.37
C TYR A 316 -32.38 1.07 -24.35
N MET A 317 -31.67 1.47 -25.42
CA MET A 317 -32.21 2.39 -26.42
C MET A 317 -33.27 1.75 -27.32
N GLU A 318 -33.14 0.45 -27.59
CA GLU A 318 -34.08 -0.33 -28.38
C GLU A 318 -35.39 -0.62 -27.61
N SER A 319 -35.31 -0.78 -26.29
CA SER A 319 -36.44 -1.13 -25.42
C SER A 319 -37.60 -0.12 -25.50
N SER A 320 -38.83 -0.64 -25.52
CA SER A 320 -40.05 0.16 -25.38
C SER A 320 -40.29 0.62 -23.95
N ASP A 321 -39.91 -0.20 -22.97
CA ASP A 321 -39.90 0.15 -21.55
C ASP A 321 -38.46 0.22 -21.07
N LYS A 322 -37.86 1.41 -21.22
CA LYS A 322 -36.46 1.65 -20.89
C LYS A 322 -36.18 1.49 -19.40
N ARG A 323 -37.09 2.00 -18.56
CA ARG A 323 -36.93 1.97 -17.10
C ARG A 323 -37.13 0.56 -16.57
N GLY A 324 -38.12 -0.18 -17.07
CA GLY A 324 -38.33 -1.59 -16.76
C GLY A 324 -37.13 -2.45 -17.17
N TYR A 325 -36.65 -2.32 -18.41
CA TYR A 325 -35.47 -3.05 -18.89
C TYR A 325 -34.25 -2.83 -17.99
N LEU A 326 -33.94 -1.57 -17.66
CA LEU A 326 -32.78 -1.26 -16.82
C LEU A 326 -32.96 -1.84 -15.42
N LYS A 327 -34.14 -1.69 -14.82
CA LYS A 327 -34.43 -2.27 -13.50
C LYS A 327 -34.22 -3.79 -13.49
N ASP A 328 -34.74 -4.49 -14.49
CA ASP A 328 -34.60 -5.94 -14.59
C ASP A 328 -33.12 -6.35 -14.78
N TYR A 329 -32.36 -5.61 -15.59
CA TYR A 329 -30.92 -5.81 -15.74
C TYR A 329 -30.19 -5.68 -14.40
N LEU A 330 -30.48 -4.63 -13.61
CA LEU A 330 -29.87 -4.42 -12.30
C LEU A 330 -30.22 -5.53 -11.30
N VAL A 331 -31.49 -5.93 -11.23
CA VAL A 331 -31.94 -7.01 -10.33
C VAL A 331 -31.23 -8.32 -10.65
N ASN A 332 -31.16 -8.68 -11.94
CA ASN A 332 -30.52 -9.93 -12.35
C ASN A 332 -29.04 -9.99 -11.94
N ILE A 333 -28.30 -8.88 -12.09
CA ILE A 333 -26.89 -8.84 -11.68
C ILE A 333 -26.76 -8.91 -10.16
N GLN A 334 -27.61 -8.22 -9.42
CA GLN A 334 -27.59 -8.24 -7.97
C GLN A 334 -27.86 -9.64 -7.40
N GLU A 335 -28.82 -10.37 -7.98
CA GLU A 335 -29.10 -11.77 -7.62
C GLU A 335 -27.93 -12.69 -7.96
N ASP A 336 -27.35 -12.54 -9.16
CA ASP A 336 -26.20 -13.34 -9.60
C ASP A 336 -24.94 -13.10 -8.73
N ILE A 337 -24.67 -11.86 -8.32
CA ILE A 337 -23.58 -11.53 -7.39
C ILE A 337 -23.83 -12.17 -6.02
N LYS A 338 -25.07 -12.12 -5.52
CA LYS A 338 -25.45 -12.74 -4.25
C LYS A 338 -25.22 -14.26 -4.27
N ASP A 339 -25.62 -14.94 -5.34
CA ASP A 339 -25.42 -16.38 -5.49
C ASP A 339 -23.92 -16.74 -5.53
N LYS A 340 -23.11 -15.96 -6.26
CA LYS A 340 -21.65 -16.14 -6.34
C LYS A 340 -20.95 -15.88 -5.02
N LYS A 341 -21.42 -14.92 -4.23
CA LYS A 341 -20.90 -14.63 -2.88
C LYS A 341 -21.08 -15.83 -1.94
N GLU A 342 -22.22 -16.51 -2.01
CA GLU A 342 -22.46 -17.73 -1.22
C GLU A 342 -21.55 -18.89 -1.67
N ILE A 343 -21.27 -19.02 -2.98
CA ILE A 343 -20.29 -19.98 -3.48
C ILE A 343 -18.90 -19.71 -2.87
N ILE A 344 -18.46 -18.45 -2.80
CA ILE A 344 -17.16 -18.07 -2.24
C ILE A 344 -17.13 -18.36 -0.73
N ARG A 345 -18.17 -17.96 0.01
CA ARG A 345 -18.29 -18.20 1.47
C ARG A 345 -18.28 -19.67 1.83
N SER A 346 -18.83 -20.54 0.97
CA SER A 346 -18.85 -21.98 1.21
C SER A 346 -17.48 -22.66 1.09
N ARG A 347 -16.45 -21.96 0.58
CA ARG A 347 -15.11 -22.52 0.43
C ARG A 347 -14.34 -22.46 1.74
N LYS A 348 -13.87 -23.63 2.17
CA LYS A 348 -12.95 -23.74 3.31
C LYS A 348 -11.63 -23.05 2.99
N LEU A 349 -11.19 -22.22 3.92
CA LEU A 349 -9.88 -21.59 3.87
C LEU A 349 -8.82 -22.61 4.30
N ILE A 350 -7.80 -22.79 3.47
CA ILE A 350 -6.65 -23.67 3.69
C ILE A 350 -5.38 -22.96 3.24
N ARG A 351 -4.24 -23.48 3.68
CA ARG A 351 -2.92 -22.91 3.40
C ARG A 351 -2.71 -22.60 1.92
N ASP A 352 -3.14 -23.48 1.02
CA ASP A 352 -2.85 -23.37 -0.40
C ASP A 352 -3.88 -22.53 -1.18
N ASN A 353 -4.97 -22.07 -0.55
CA ASN A 353 -6.05 -21.37 -1.25
C ASN A 353 -6.39 -19.94 -0.77
N PHE A 354 -5.77 -19.44 0.31
CA PHE A 354 -6.19 -18.17 0.91
C PHE A 354 -6.07 -16.97 -0.05
N GLU A 355 -5.04 -16.90 -0.90
CA GLU A 355 -4.94 -15.81 -1.88
C GLU A 355 -6.07 -15.85 -2.92
N TYR A 356 -6.49 -17.04 -3.35
CA TYR A 356 -7.59 -17.18 -4.31
C TYR A 356 -8.92 -16.80 -3.66
N ILE A 357 -9.12 -17.18 -2.40
CA ILE A 357 -10.31 -16.78 -1.63
C ILE A 357 -10.32 -15.26 -1.42
N LEU A 358 -9.21 -14.66 -0.99
CA LEU A 358 -9.07 -13.21 -0.85
C LEU A 358 -9.37 -12.48 -2.17
N ALA A 359 -8.71 -12.89 -3.27
CA ALA A 359 -8.92 -12.31 -4.59
C ALA A 359 -10.38 -12.42 -5.06
N SER A 360 -11.06 -13.52 -4.71
CA SER A 360 -12.47 -13.74 -5.03
C SER A 360 -13.39 -12.89 -4.15
N LYS A 361 -13.13 -12.82 -2.83
CA LYS A 361 -13.86 -11.99 -1.89
C LYS A 361 -13.75 -10.51 -2.30
N SER A 362 -12.54 -9.98 -2.48
CA SER A 362 -12.33 -8.59 -2.89
C SER A 362 -13.11 -8.24 -4.17
N ARG A 363 -13.10 -9.14 -5.16
CA ARG A 363 -13.86 -8.98 -6.41
C ARG A 363 -15.36 -8.96 -6.21
N ILE A 364 -15.92 -9.89 -5.43
CA ILE A 364 -17.38 -9.99 -5.29
C ILE A 364 -17.94 -8.82 -4.47
N TYR A 365 -17.21 -8.38 -3.44
CA TYR A 365 -17.61 -7.24 -2.62
C TYR A 365 -17.51 -5.91 -3.40
N GLU A 366 -16.45 -5.71 -4.21
CA GLU A 366 -16.41 -4.57 -5.14
C GLU A 366 -17.58 -4.62 -6.15
N GLY A 367 -17.97 -5.83 -6.58
CA GLY A 367 -19.17 -6.03 -7.40
C GLY A 367 -20.45 -5.53 -6.71
N GLU A 368 -20.60 -5.77 -5.41
CA GLU A 368 -21.73 -5.26 -4.62
C GLU A 368 -21.71 -3.73 -4.52
N ASP A 369 -20.56 -3.12 -4.23
CA ASP A 369 -20.41 -1.66 -4.13
C ASP A 369 -20.73 -0.96 -5.48
N LEU A 370 -20.32 -1.58 -6.58
CA LEU A 370 -20.66 -1.13 -7.93
C LEU A 370 -22.17 -1.23 -8.20
N MET A 371 -22.84 -2.27 -7.70
CA MET A 371 -24.29 -2.40 -7.81
C MET A 371 -25.04 -1.37 -6.97
N ASP A 372 -24.55 -1.03 -5.78
CA ASP A 372 -25.12 0.06 -4.97
C ASP A 372 -25.01 1.41 -5.68
N SER A 373 -23.87 1.65 -6.34
CA SER A 373 -23.66 2.82 -7.19
C SER A 373 -24.58 2.80 -8.42
N ALA A 374 -24.78 1.65 -9.06
CA ALA A 374 -25.69 1.51 -10.18
C ALA A 374 -27.15 1.81 -9.79
N TRP A 375 -27.60 1.30 -8.64
CA TRP A 375 -28.94 1.59 -8.12
C TRP A 375 -29.13 3.06 -7.79
N ARG A 376 -28.11 3.70 -7.20
CA ARG A 376 -28.13 5.14 -6.92
C ARG A 376 -28.34 5.95 -8.21
N GLU A 377 -27.57 5.66 -9.26
CA GLU A 377 -27.70 6.34 -10.55
C GLU A 377 -29.04 6.05 -11.24
N TYR A 378 -29.58 4.84 -11.10
CA TYR A 378 -30.92 4.50 -11.57
C TYR A 378 -32.00 5.37 -10.90
N TYR A 379 -31.94 5.58 -9.59
CA TYR A 379 -32.89 6.44 -8.87
C TYR A 379 -32.70 7.93 -9.15
N ASN A 380 -31.47 8.34 -9.49
CA ASN A 380 -31.14 9.70 -9.92
C ASN A 380 -31.50 10.01 -11.38
N ASP A 381 -32.16 9.09 -12.09
CA ASP A 381 -32.50 9.21 -13.51
C ASP A 381 -31.27 9.36 -14.43
N ASN A 382 -30.16 8.70 -14.06
CA ASN A 382 -28.93 8.64 -14.84
C ASN A 382 -28.68 7.21 -15.38
N PRO A 383 -29.46 6.77 -16.40
CA PRO A 383 -29.48 5.38 -16.83
C PRO A 383 -28.16 4.92 -17.45
N LEU A 384 -27.41 5.81 -18.12
CA LEU A 384 -26.15 5.43 -18.74
C LEU A 384 -25.08 5.16 -17.67
N ALA A 385 -24.98 6.00 -16.63
CA ALA A 385 -24.06 5.74 -15.53
C ALA A 385 -24.46 4.46 -14.77
N ALA A 386 -25.76 4.23 -14.55
CA ALA A 386 -26.24 2.99 -13.96
C ALA A 386 -25.81 1.75 -14.78
N ILE A 387 -25.88 1.82 -16.11
CA ILE A 387 -25.42 0.76 -17.01
C ILE A 387 -23.90 0.55 -16.88
N GLU A 388 -23.09 1.60 -16.82
CA GLU A 388 -21.63 1.48 -16.66
C GLU A 388 -21.28 0.77 -15.34
N TYR A 389 -21.81 1.25 -14.22
CA TYR A 389 -21.59 0.65 -12.91
C TYR A 389 -22.03 -0.81 -12.85
N ALA A 390 -23.23 -1.12 -13.35
CA ALA A 390 -23.76 -2.48 -13.33
C ALA A 390 -22.99 -3.43 -14.26
N SER A 391 -22.59 -2.96 -15.43
CA SER A 391 -21.76 -3.75 -16.35
C SER A 391 -20.42 -4.09 -15.70
N TYR A 392 -19.82 -3.13 -14.98
CA TYR A 392 -18.60 -3.40 -14.23
C TYR A 392 -18.85 -4.39 -13.08
N GLY A 393 -19.90 -4.17 -12.27
CA GLY A 393 -20.27 -5.05 -11.15
C GLY A 393 -20.50 -6.51 -11.59
N LYS A 394 -21.22 -6.71 -12.71
CA LYS A 394 -21.43 -8.03 -13.34
C LYS A 394 -20.11 -8.75 -13.59
N TRP A 395 -19.16 -8.07 -14.23
CA TRP A 395 -17.88 -8.68 -14.59
C TRP A 395 -16.94 -8.84 -13.40
N ARG A 396 -17.05 -7.99 -12.37
CA ARG A 396 -16.38 -8.25 -11.08
C ARG A 396 -16.89 -9.55 -10.46
N GLY A 397 -18.20 -9.79 -10.45
CA GLY A 397 -18.79 -11.05 -10.01
C GLY A 397 -18.29 -12.28 -10.78
N GLU A 398 -18.24 -12.21 -12.12
CA GLU A 398 -17.65 -13.26 -12.95
C GLU A 398 -16.18 -13.52 -12.63
N SER A 399 -15.39 -12.45 -12.53
CA SER A 399 -13.96 -12.54 -12.25
C SER A 399 -13.69 -13.16 -10.88
N ALA A 400 -14.55 -12.92 -9.87
CA ALA A 400 -14.43 -13.55 -8.57
C ALA A 400 -14.44 -15.08 -8.68
N ILE A 401 -15.33 -15.64 -9.51
CA ILE A 401 -15.40 -17.09 -9.74
C ILE A 401 -14.19 -17.60 -10.54
N TRP A 402 -13.68 -16.82 -11.50
CA TRP A 402 -12.47 -17.21 -12.23
C TRP A 402 -11.28 -17.41 -11.31
N TRP A 403 -11.08 -16.48 -10.37
CA TRP A 403 -10.01 -16.56 -9.37
C TRP A 403 -10.19 -17.74 -8.42
N LEU A 404 -11.42 -17.98 -7.96
CA LEU A 404 -11.73 -19.14 -7.12
C LEU A 404 -11.38 -20.46 -7.82
N GLN A 405 -11.65 -20.57 -9.13
CA GLN A 405 -11.39 -21.75 -9.93
C GLN A 405 -9.90 -22.02 -10.15
N LEU A 406 -9.04 -21.00 -10.07
CA LEU A 406 -7.58 -21.18 -10.15
C LEU A 406 -7.03 -21.98 -8.98
N SER A 407 -7.72 -22.03 -7.84
CA SER A 407 -7.31 -22.82 -6.68
C SER A 407 -7.33 -24.33 -6.96
N ASN A 408 -8.07 -24.83 -7.96
CA ASN A 408 -8.37 -26.24 -8.20
C ASN A 408 -7.12 -27.13 -8.48
N ARG A 409 -6.37 -27.44 -7.43
CA ARG A 409 -5.78 -28.76 -7.23
C ARG A 409 -6.86 -29.65 -6.60
N LYS A 410 -6.92 -30.92 -7.01
CA LYS A 410 -7.51 -31.95 -6.18
C LYS A 410 -6.66 -32.00 -4.91
N SER A 411 -7.08 -31.30 -3.85
CA SER A 411 -6.41 -31.38 -2.55
C SER A 411 -6.41 -32.85 -2.16
N ASN A 412 -5.20 -33.38 -1.96
CA ASN A 412 -5.05 -34.66 -1.31
C ASN A 412 -5.51 -34.47 0.14
N LEU A 413 -6.32 -35.42 0.59
CA LEU A 413 -6.85 -35.57 1.93
C LEU A 413 -5.91 -35.04 3.04
N GLU A 414 -6.50 -34.32 4.02
CA GLU A 414 -5.91 -33.89 5.32
C GLU A 414 -5.22 -32.50 5.40
N GLU A 415 -5.61 -31.50 4.60
CA GLU A 415 -5.18 -30.11 4.87
C GLU A 415 -5.97 -29.48 6.04
N GLU A 416 -5.25 -28.81 6.94
CA GLU A 416 -5.81 -28.09 8.09
C GLU A 416 -6.66 -26.91 7.63
N VAL A 417 -7.91 -26.87 8.11
CA VAL A 417 -8.83 -25.78 7.84
C VAL A 417 -8.46 -24.60 8.72
N ILE A 418 -8.27 -23.45 8.10
CA ILE A 418 -7.99 -22.19 8.78
C ILE A 418 -9.32 -21.52 9.07
N GLU A 419 -9.61 -21.30 10.33
CA GLU A 419 -10.76 -20.49 10.72
C GLU A 419 -10.38 -19.02 10.61
N GLU A 420 -11.18 -18.21 9.92
CA GLU A 420 -10.80 -16.84 9.56
C GLU A 420 -10.55 -15.94 10.79
N TYR A 421 -11.19 -16.23 11.94
CA TYR A 421 -10.93 -15.52 13.20
C TYR A 421 -9.48 -15.66 13.69
N GLN A 422 -8.76 -16.71 13.29
CA GLN A 422 -7.35 -16.89 13.62
C GLN A 422 -6.49 -15.78 13.01
N LEU A 423 -6.97 -15.13 11.93
CA LEU A 423 -6.31 -14.00 11.29
C LEU A 423 -6.63 -12.65 11.95
N MET A 424 -7.50 -12.60 12.96
CA MET A 424 -7.87 -11.33 13.61
C MET A 424 -6.67 -10.53 14.15
N PRO A 425 -5.71 -11.12 14.90
CA PRO A 425 -4.54 -10.38 15.38
C PRO A 425 -3.68 -9.82 14.25
N LEU A 426 -3.60 -10.55 13.14
CA LEU A 426 -2.88 -10.15 11.94
C LEU A 426 -3.61 -9.03 11.20
N ALA A 427 -4.93 -9.13 11.04
CA ALA A 427 -5.77 -8.09 10.45
C ALA A 427 -5.65 -6.77 11.22
N GLN A 428 -5.69 -6.82 12.56
CA GLN A 428 -5.46 -5.63 13.38
C GLN A 428 -4.07 -5.04 13.13
N LYS A 429 -3.03 -5.86 13.05
CA LYS A 429 -1.67 -5.40 12.73
C LYS A 429 -1.60 -4.69 11.37
N TYR A 430 -2.26 -5.23 10.35
CA TYR A 430 -2.32 -4.60 9.03
C TYR A 430 -3.08 -3.28 9.06
N LEU A 431 -4.20 -3.23 9.78
CA LEU A 431 -5.03 -2.04 9.95
C LEU A 431 -4.26 -0.92 10.69
N ASP A 432 -3.62 -1.24 11.82
CA ASP A 432 -2.80 -0.29 12.59
C ASP A 432 -1.68 0.29 11.72
N ASN A 433 -1.04 -0.57 10.91
CA ASN A 433 0.03 -0.17 10.01
C ASN A 433 -0.46 0.75 8.89
N ALA A 434 -1.62 0.45 8.30
CA ALA A 434 -2.23 1.28 7.28
C ALA A 434 -2.63 2.64 7.85
N GLU A 435 -3.22 2.68 9.04
CA GLU A 435 -3.63 3.92 9.72
C GLU A 435 -2.45 4.86 9.98
N VAL A 436 -1.35 4.33 10.53
CA VAL A 436 -0.12 5.13 10.77
C VAL A 436 0.39 5.73 9.47
N VAL A 437 0.36 4.97 8.37
CA VAL A 437 0.90 5.41 7.08
C VAL A 437 -0.02 6.39 6.36
N VAL A 438 -1.33 6.16 6.34
CA VAL A 438 -2.30 7.10 5.77
C VAL A 438 -2.24 8.44 6.49
N LEU A 439 -2.20 8.42 7.83
CA LEU A 439 -2.07 9.64 8.64
C LEU A 439 -0.76 10.38 8.37
N TYR A 440 0.35 9.66 8.23
CA TYR A 440 1.63 10.25 7.87
C TYR A 440 1.60 10.90 6.49
N SER A 441 1.07 10.18 5.49
CA SER A 441 0.93 10.68 4.14
C SER A 441 0.06 11.94 4.08
N SER A 442 -1.06 11.98 4.80
CA SER A 442 -2.00 13.12 4.78
C SER A 442 -1.41 14.38 5.43
N MET A 443 -0.55 14.22 6.43
CA MET A 443 0.17 15.33 7.06
C MET A 443 1.27 15.92 6.16
N ILE A 444 1.93 15.09 5.36
CA ILE A 444 3.06 15.53 4.52
C ILE A 444 2.58 16.16 3.21
N LEU A 445 1.49 15.63 2.64
CA LEU A 445 0.95 16.06 1.36
C LEU A 445 -0.49 16.56 1.48
N PRO A 446 -0.78 17.60 2.29
CA PRO A 446 -2.14 18.07 2.51
C PRO A 446 -2.81 18.65 1.26
N GLU A 447 -2.02 19.04 0.24
CA GLU A 447 -2.49 19.70 -0.98
C GLU A 447 -2.44 18.81 -2.23
N ILE A 448 -1.85 17.61 -2.15
CA ILE A 448 -1.80 16.69 -3.29
C ILE A 448 -3.06 15.81 -3.25
N GLY A 449 -3.94 16.00 -4.24
CA GLY A 449 -5.12 15.13 -4.41
C GLY A 449 -4.73 13.66 -4.55
N GLY A 450 -5.57 12.77 -4.01
CA GLY A 450 -5.39 11.31 -4.08
C GLY A 450 -5.22 10.61 -2.73
N ILE A 451 -4.95 11.35 -1.64
CA ILE A 451 -4.95 10.75 -0.29
C ILE A 451 -6.33 10.21 0.11
N GLU A 452 -7.40 10.81 -0.43
CA GLU A 452 -8.80 10.42 -0.20
C GLU A 452 -9.04 8.95 -0.58
N ASP A 453 -8.39 8.45 -1.64
CA ASP A 453 -8.49 7.04 -2.05
C ASP A 453 -7.93 6.12 -0.96
N ALA A 454 -6.82 6.51 -0.33
CA ALA A 454 -6.21 5.74 0.74
C ALA A 454 -7.05 5.79 2.04
N GLU A 455 -7.68 6.92 2.33
CA GLU A 455 -8.59 7.08 3.46
C GLU A 455 -9.87 6.25 3.29
N GLU A 456 -10.46 6.23 2.09
CA GLU A 456 -11.63 5.39 1.77
C GLU A 456 -11.31 3.90 1.92
N LYS A 457 -10.12 3.48 1.47
CA LYS A 457 -9.64 2.11 1.63
C LYS A 457 -9.41 1.75 3.11
N LEU A 458 -8.86 2.67 3.89
CA LEU A 458 -8.68 2.46 5.33
C LEU A 458 -10.01 2.29 6.05
N GLU A 459 -11.02 3.08 5.69
CA GLU A 459 -12.36 2.95 6.30
C GLU A 459 -13.00 1.60 5.97
N ARG A 460 -12.93 1.16 4.71
CA ARG A 460 -13.39 -0.20 4.34
C ARG A 460 -12.65 -1.29 5.11
N ALA A 461 -11.34 -1.14 5.32
CA ALA A 461 -10.57 -2.08 6.11
C ALA A 461 -11.08 -2.19 7.57
N ARG A 462 -11.50 -1.06 8.17
CA ARG A 462 -12.15 -1.03 9.50
C ARG A 462 -13.50 -1.73 9.46
N GLU A 463 -14.35 -1.41 8.48
CA GLU A 463 -15.68 -2.04 8.35
C GLU A 463 -15.57 -3.57 8.21
N TYR A 464 -14.63 -4.08 7.40
CA TYR A 464 -14.43 -5.52 7.27
C TYR A 464 -13.91 -6.16 8.55
N TYR A 465 -13.03 -5.46 9.28
CA TYR A 465 -12.54 -5.92 10.58
C TYR A 465 -13.69 -6.09 11.57
N GLU A 466 -14.56 -5.08 11.69
CA GLU A 466 -15.73 -5.09 12.58
C GLU A 466 -16.74 -6.19 12.22
N ARG A 467 -16.87 -6.50 10.92
CA ARG A 467 -17.73 -7.59 10.42
C ARG A 467 -17.13 -9.00 10.58
N GLY A 468 -15.89 -9.11 11.06
CA GLY A 468 -15.18 -10.39 11.18
C GLY A 468 -14.64 -10.94 9.86
N GLU A 469 -14.62 -10.13 8.80
CA GLU A 469 -14.06 -10.48 7.48
C GLU A 469 -12.55 -10.14 7.47
N TYR A 470 -11.80 -10.79 8.35
CA TYR A 470 -10.40 -10.44 8.64
C TYR A 470 -9.48 -10.56 7.42
N LEU A 471 -9.70 -11.51 6.52
CA LEU A 471 -8.91 -11.65 5.31
C LEU A 471 -9.11 -10.46 4.36
N LEU A 472 -10.35 -9.95 4.26
CA LEU A 472 -10.66 -8.74 3.49
C LEU A 472 -10.09 -7.49 4.15
N SER A 473 -10.16 -7.39 5.47
CA SER A 473 -9.55 -6.29 6.22
C SER A 473 -8.04 -6.19 5.96
N ILE A 474 -7.33 -7.32 5.91
CA ILE A 474 -5.92 -7.37 5.50
C ILE A 474 -5.74 -6.82 4.07
N GLY A 475 -6.56 -7.28 3.12
CA GLY A 475 -6.51 -6.83 1.72
C GLY A 475 -6.73 -5.32 1.55
N GLU A 476 -7.79 -4.77 2.15
CA GLU A 476 -8.07 -3.33 2.07
C GLU A 476 -7.05 -2.48 2.85
N SER A 477 -6.48 -3.02 3.94
CA SER A 477 -5.36 -2.36 4.63
C SER A 477 -4.11 -2.27 3.74
N ILE A 478 -3.85 -3.30 2.93
CA ILE A 478 -2.78 -3.28 1.92
C ILE A 478 -3.07 -2.21 0.86
N ASP A 479 -4.31 -2.13 0.36
CA ASP A 479 -4.71 -1.11 -0.61
C ASP A 479 -4.46 0.29 -0.03
N ALA A 480 -4.98 0.59 1.17
CA ALA A 480 -4.79 1.87 1.85
C ALA A 480 -3.30 2.23 2.01
N TYR A 481 -2.48 1.27 2.48
CA TYR A 481 -1.05 1.43 2.62
C TYR A 481 -0.35 1.70 1.27
N VAL A 482 -0.68 0.94 0.22
CA VAL A 482 -0.05 1.05 -1.09
C VAL A 482 -0.40 2.38 -1.76
N TYR A 483 -1.67 2.82 -1.70
CA TYR A 483 -2.07 4.13 -2.20
C TYR A 483 -1.35 5.25 -1.44
N ALA A 484 -1.44 5.26 -0.10
CA ALA A 484 -0.83 6.29 0.74
C ALA A 484 0.68 6.42 0.50
N THR A 485 1.41 5.30 0.38
CA THR A 485 2.84 5.36 0.07
C THR A 485 3.11 5.76 -1.36
N THR A 486 2.28 5.37 -2.34
CA THR A 486 2.51 5.70 -3.75
C THR A 486 2.39 7.20 -3.98
N TYR A 487 1.39 7.87 -3.41
CA TYR A 487 1.33 9.33 -3.47
C TYR A 487 2.53 10.01 -2.81
N LEU A 488 3.06 9.45 -1.71
CA LEU A 488 4.27 9.96 -1.07
C LEU A 488 5.54 9.88 -1.94
N ASN A 489 5.71 8.83 -2.75
CA ASN A 489 6.99 8.56 -3.40
C ASN A 489 6.92 7.85 -4.77
N PHE A 490 5.91 8.11 -5.60
CA PHE A 490 5.84 7.52 -6.95
C PHE A 490 6.99 7.94 -7.89
N ASN A 491 7.64 9.07 -7.61
CA ASN A 491 8.84 9.52 -8.32
C ASN A 491 10.13 8.77 -7.93
N THR A 492 10.04 7.79 -7.02
CA THR A 492 11.18 6.94 -6.63
C THR A 492 11.67 6.07 -7.80
N ASP A 493 12.94 5.63 -7.70
CA ASP A 493 13.56 4.68 -8.61
C ASP A 493 12.72 3.39 -8.74
N THR A 494 11.99 3.27 -9.85
CA THR A 494 11.17 2.08 -10.14
C THR A 494 12.00 0.81 -10.28
N GLY A 495 13.30 0.91 -10.56
CA GLY A 495 14.24 -0.21 -10.56
C GLY A 495 14.43 -0.79 -9.15
N TYR A 496 14.54 0.07 -8.14
CA TYR A 496 14.60 -0.36 -6.74
C TYR A 496 13.30 -1.07 -6.29
N LEU A 497 12.13 -0.50 -6.63
CA LEU A 497 10.84 -1.12 -6.30
C LEU A 497 10.67 -2.49 -6.97
N ARG A 498 11.11 -2.61 -8.24
CA ARG A 498 11.14 -3.87 -8.97
C ARG A 498 12.03 -4.92 -8.29
N GLU A 499 13.27 -4.56 -7.94
CA GLU A 499 14.20 -5.48 -7.28
C GLU A 499 13.65 -5.96 -5.93
N ARG A 500 13.05 -5.05 -5.16
CA ARG A 500 12.42 -5.37 -3.86
C ARG A 500 11.26 -6.36 -4.02
N ALA A 501 10.37 -6.11 -4.99
CA ALA A 501 9.26 -7.01 -5.29
C ALA A 501 9.76 -8.41 -5.68
N GLU A 502 10.76 -8.48 -6.56
CA GLU A 502 11.37 -9.74 -6.98
C GLU A 502 12.01 -10.52 -5.82
N LYS A 503 12.76 -9.83 -4.95
CA LYS A 503 13.34 -10.46 -3.73
C LYS A 503 12.27 -11.05 -2.82
N ARG A 504 11.16 -10.34 -2.58
CA ARG A 504 10.06 -10.81 -1.73
C ARG A 504 9.32 -11.99 -2.36
N ILE A 505 9.03 -11.94 -3.66
CA ILE A 505 8.46 -13.07 -4.41
C ILE A 505 9.35 -14.32 -4.26
N ASN A 506 10.66 -14.17 -4.52
CA ASN A 506 11.61 -15.28 -4.41
C ASN A 506 11.71 -15.81 -2.97
N LYS A 507 11.58 -14.95 -1.96
CA LYS A 507 11.51 -15.36 -0.55
C LYS A 507 10.31 -16.25 -0.28
N VAL A 508 9.11 -15.86 -0.71
CA VAL A 508 7.89 -16.69 -0.54
C VAL A 508 8.07 -18.04 -1.22
N MET A 509 8.49 -18.03 -2.49
CA MET A 509 8.67 -19.25 -3.28
C MET A 509 9.79 -20.16 -2.77
N GLY A 510 10.90 -19.59 -2.30
CA GLY A 510 12.08 -20.33 -1.88
C GLY A 510 12.00 -20.84 -0.44
N LYS A 511 11.62 -19.97 0.51
CA LYS A 511 11.57 -20.31 1.94
C LYS A 511 10.29 -21.04 2.32
N TYR A 512 9.14 -20.62 1.78
CA TYR A 512 7.84 -21.16 2.18
C TYR A 512 7.28 -22.16 1.18
N ASN A 513 7.93 -22.36 0.03
CA ASN A 513 7.45 -23.22 -1.06
C ASN A 513 5.97 -22.96 -1.38
N TYR A 514 5.60 -21.68 -1.41
CA TYR A 514 4.25 -21.21 -1.67
C TYR A 514 4.23 -20.41 -2.98
N LEU A 515 3.11 -20.45 -3.70
CA LEU A 515 2.94 -19.72 -4.96
C LEU A 515 2.25 -18.37 -4.68
N PRO A 516 2.98 -17.24 -4.65
CA PRO A 516 2.41 -15.92 -4.36
C PRO A 516 1.75 -15.34 -5.62
N ILE A 517 0.55 -15.82 -5.95
CA ILE A 517 -0.08 -15.57 -7.25
C ILE A 517 -0.42 -14.10 -7.45
N SER A 518 -0.85 -13.41 -6.39
CA SER A 518 -1.20 -11.98 -6.48
C SER A 518 0.07 -11.16 -6.66
N ALA A 519 1.11 -11.45 -5.88
CA ALA A 519 2.38 -10.74 -5.96
C ALA A 519 3.03 -10.87 -7.35
N MET A 520 3.03 -12.07 -7.93
CA MET A 520 3.54 -12.33 -9.28
C MET A 520 2.68 -11.63 -10.35
N GLY A 521 1.35 -11.65 -10.21
CA GLY A 521 0.44 -10.92 -11.09
C GLY A 521 0.72 -9.42 -11.10
N TYR A 522 0.82 -8.80 -9.93
CA TYR A 522 1.14 -7.38 -9.82
C TYR A 522 2.54 -7.03 -10.35
N TYR A 523 3.54 -7.90 -10.14
CA TYR A 523 4.88 -7.71 -10.72
C TYR A 523 4.85 -7.73 -12.25
N GLU A 524 4.15 -8.70 -12.84
CA GLU A 524 3.98 -8.80 -14.29
C GLU A 524 3.20 -7.59 -14.83
N TYR A 525 2.19 -7.13 -14.12
CA TYR A 525 1.37 -5.99 -14.53
C TYR A 525 2.14 -4.68 -14.46
N ALA A 526 2.93 -4.45 -13.42
CA ALA A 526 3.83 -3.31 -13.31
C ALA A 526 4.76 -3.19 -14.53
N ASN A 527 5.30 -4.32 -15.01
CA ASN A 527 6.15 -4.37 -16.19
C ASN A 527 5.45 -3.98 -17.50
N SER A 528 4.11 -4.01 -17.54
CA SER A 528 3.33 -3.64 -18.73
C SER A 528 3.11 -2.13 -18.87
N PHE A 529 3.32 -1.34 -17.80
CA PHE A 529 3.12 0.10 -17.81
C PHE A 529 4.36 0.88 -18.24
N ASN A 530 4.16 1.99 -18.95
CA ASN A 530 5.20 2.98 -19.19
C ASN A 530 5.20 4.10 -18.14
N ASP A 531 4.02 4.41 -17.61
CA ASP A 531 3.82 5.44 -16.59
C ASP A 531 4.47 5.06 -15.25
N SER A 532 5.22 6.00 -14.66
CA SER A 532 5.99 5.78 -13.44
C SER A 532 5.09 5.58 -12.22
N PHE A 533 3.93 6.24 -12.15
CA PHE A 533 3.00 6.11 -11.03
C PHE A 533 2.43 4.70 -10.99
N TYR A 534 1.88 4.20 -12.10
CA TYR A 534 1.32 2.84 -12.15
C TYR A 534 2.40 1.76 -11.95
N LYS A 535 3.62 1.99 -12.47
CA LYS A 535 4.76 1.10 -12.17
C LYS A 535 5.05 1.01 -10.68
N ALA A 536 5.19 2.17 -10.01
CA ALA A 536 5.46 2.22 -8.58
C ALA A 536 4.32 1.56 -7.79
N LEU A 537 3.07 1.88 -8.11
CA LEU A 537 1.86 1.33 -7.49
C LEU A 537 1.86 -0.20 -7.52
N TYR A 538 2.05 -0.80 -8.71
CA TYR A 538 1.95 -2.25 -8.86
C TYR A 538 3.18 -3.01 -8.33
N TYR A 539 4.38 -2.44 -8.34
CA TYR A 539 5.51 -3.05 -7.63
C TYR A 539 5.33 -3.04 -6.12
N LYS A 540 4.66 -2.02 -5.57
CA LYS A 540 4.32 -1.95 -4.15
C LYS A 540 3.22 -2.94 -3.79
N TYR A 541 2.17 -3.08 -4.60
CA TYR A 541 1.21 -4.17 -4.45
C TYR A 541 1.90 -5.53 -4.47
N SER A 542 2.79 -5.75 -5.44
CA SER A 542 3.56 -6.98 -5.53
C SER A 542 4.33 -7.28 -4.23
N THR A 543 5.04 -6.27 -3.72
CA THR A 543 5.79 -6.37 -2.46
C THR A 543 4.88 -6.64 -1.26
N ALA A 544 3.75 -5.94 -1.16
CA ALA A 544 2.83 -6.02 -0.03
C ALA A 544 2.10 -7.37 0.03
N TYR A 545 1.62 -7.88 -1.11
CA TYR A 545 1.01 -9.21 -1.19
C TYR A 545 2.03 -10.32 -0.91
N ALA A 546 3.27 -10.21 -1.40
CA ALA A 546 4.31 -11.17 -1.03
C ALA A 546 4.61 -11.14 0.49
N GLN A 547 4.53 -9.97 1.13
CA GLN A 547 4.67 -9.87 2.58
C GLN A 547 3.45 -10.46 3.32
N MET A 548 2.25 -10.23 2.81
CA MET A 548 1.02 -10.84 3.32
C MET A 548 1.10 -12.36 3.31
N ASP A 549 1.59 -12.96 2.23
CA ASP A 549 1.79 -14.41 2.16
C ASP A 549 2.74 -14.90 3.25
N ILE A 550 3.85 -14.19 3.48
CA ILE A 550 4.80 -14.52 4.56
C ILE A 550 4.10 -14.48 5.92
N ASP A 551 3.41 -13.39 6.22
CA ASP A 551 2.78 -13.16 7.53
C ASP A 551 1.65 -14.16 7.79
N ILE A 552 0.78 -14.41 6.80
CA ILE A 552 -0.30 -15.41 6.91
C ILE A 552 0.27 -16.82 7.10
N LEU A 553 1.28 -17.21 6.32
CA LEU A 553 1.91 -18.55 6.44
C LEU A 553 2.62 -18.76 7.76
N GLN A 554 3.12 -17.69 8.40
CA GLN A 554 3.65 -17.74 9.76
C GLN A 554 2.53 -17.91 10.78
N GLU A 555 1.43 -17.18 10.62
CA GLU A 555 0.29 -17.20 11.54
C GLU A 555 -0.43 -18.56 11.57
N ILE A 556 -0.63 -19.18 10.40
CA ILE A 556 -1.29 -20.49 10.28
C ILE A 556 -0.49 -21.59 11.01
N GLY A 557 0.81 -21.40 11.25
CA GLY A 557 1.63 -22.31 12.04
C GLY A 557 1.46 -22.18 13.57
N HIS A 558 0.70 -21.18 14.05
CA HIS A 558 0.52 -20.89 15.46
C HIS A 558 -0.94 -21.13 15.91
N ASN A 559 -1.14 -22.08 16.82
CA ASN A 559 -2.46 -22.35 17.40
C ASN A 559 -2.86 -21.29 18.43
N TYR A 560 -3.77 -20.39 18.06
CA TYR A 560 -4.45 -19.50 19.00
C TYR A 560 -5.69 -20.17 19.60
N SER A 561 -5.72 -20.34 20.92
CA SER A 561 -6.92 -20.77 21.63
C SER A 561 -7.83 -19.58 21.92
N TYR A 562 -8.99 -19.52 21.28
CA TYR A 562 -10.03 -18.53 21.53
C TYR A 562 -10.75 -18.83 22.86
N GLN A 563 -10.64 -17.93 23.84
CA GLN A 563 -11.57 -17.82 24.97
C GLN A 563 -12.02 -16.36 25.06
N GLY A 564 -13.32 -16.15 25.21
CA GLY A 564 -14.02 -14.89 24.91
C GLY A 564 -13.45 -13.63 25.55
N ASP A 565 -13.62 -12.53 24.78
CA ASP A 565 -13.44 -11.10 25.10
C ASP A 565 -12.17 -10.61 25.80
N VAL A 566 -11.14 -11.44 25.99
CA VAL A 566 -9.80 -10.97 26.38
C VAL A 566 -8.71 -11.92 25.85
N PHE A 567 -7.76 -11.40 25.08
CA PHE A 567 -6.51 -12.11 24.76
C PHE A 567 -5.63 -12.22 26.00
N ILE A 568 -5.42 -13.42 26.53
CA ILE A 568 -4.46 -13.69 27.61
C ILE A 568 -3.50 -14.80 27.20
N THR A 569 -2.20 -14.50 27.19
CA THR A 569 -1.13 -15.50 27.28
C THR A 569 -1.18 -16.14 28.67
N GLY A 570 -1.16 -17.48 28.73
CA GLY A 570 -1.52 -18.24 29.93
C GLY A 570 -0.81 -17.84 31.24
N ASN A 571 -1.64 -17.83 32.31
CA ASN A 571 -1.38 -17.79 33.77
C ASN A 571 -1.06 -16.43 34.46
N LEU A 572 -2.06 -15.77 35.04
CA LEU A 572 -2.33 -15.73 36.50
C LEU A 572 -3.59 -14.87 36.82
N SER A 573 -4.21 -15.21 37.95
CA SER A 573 -5.54 -14.86 38.46
C SER A 573 -5.78 -13.41 38.92
N SER A 574 -6.96 -12.83 38.63
CA SER A 574 -7.88 -12.18 39.61
C SER A 574 -9.13 -11.53 38.95
N SER A 575 -10.22 -11.44 39.72
CA SER A 575 -11.63 -11.13 39.37
C SER A 575 -11.97 -9.65 39.02
N PRO A 576 -13.21 -9.35 38.53
CA PRO A 576 -13.53 -8.20 37.66
C PRO A 576 -14.16 -6.99 38.37
N GLY A 577 -14.20 -5.84 37.68
CA GLY A 577 -14.96 -4.64 38.07
C GLY A 577 -15.39 -3.75 36.88
N GLU A 578 -16.71 -3.71 36.68
CA GLU A 578 -17.62 -2.63 36.20
C GLU A 578 -17.44 -1.89 34.85
N LYS A 579 -18.59 -1.78 34.15
CA LYS A 579 -18.85 -1.04 32.89
C LYS A 579 -19.11 0.45 33.11
N PRO A 580 -18.76 1.28 32.11
CA PRO A 580 -19.64 2.36 31.62
C PRO A 580 -19.72 2.29 30.08
N GLY A 581 -20.77 2.67 29.35
CA GLY A 581 -21.89 3.59 29.57
C GLY A 581 -22.11 4.29 28.21
N ASP A 582 -23.26 4.07 27.59
CA ASP A 582 -23.60 4.50 26.23
C ASP A 582 -23.36 6.00 25.97
N ARG A 583 -22.80 6.32 24.80
CA ARG A 583 -22.88 7.66 24.20
C ARG A 583 -23.21 7.56 22.71
N GLU A 584 -24.42 8.03 22.40
CA GLU A 584 -24.88 8.36 21.05
C GLU A 584 -23.92 9.35 20.38
N VAL A 585 -23.48 9.02 19.16
CA VAL A 585 -22.80 9.96 18.26
C VAL A 585 -23.78 10.34 17.16
N SER A 586 -24.20 11.60 17.21
CA SER A 586 -25.08 12.23 16.24
C SER A 586 -24.41 12.35 14.87
N SER A 587 -25.09 11.85 13.85
CA SER A 587 -24.82 12.00 12.43
C SER A 587 -24.72 13.46 12.00
N ASN A 588 -23.66 13.83 11.28
CA ASN A 588 -23.69 14.93 10.32
C ASN A 588 -23.02 14.46 9.02
N ILE A 589 -23.88 13.96 8.14
CA ILE A 589 -23.62 13.59 6.75
C ILE A 589 -23.74 14.86 5.92
N SER A 590 -22.61 15.42 5.49
CA SER A 590 -22.55 16.34 4.35
C SER A 590 -21.09 16.68 4.07
N LEU A 591 -20.44 15.95 3.16
CA LEU A 591 -19.30 16.40 2.33
C LEU A 591 -18.75 15.36 1.32
N GLY A 592 -19.28 14.13 1.26
CA GLY A 592 -18.82 13.09 0.31
C GLY A 592 -19.43 13.14 -1.11
N ILE A 593 -19.39 14.28 -1.81
CA ILE A 593 -20.04 14.43 -3.14
C ILE A 593 -19.05 14.79 -4.28
N ILE A 594 -17.73 14.89 -4.04
CA ILE A 594 -16.79 15.34 -5.09
C ILE A 594 -15.74 14.27 -5.51
N SER A 595 -15.46 13.26 -4.70
CA SER A 595 -14.42 12.25 -4.99
C SER A 595 -14.84 11.12 -5.94
N LEU A 596 -16.14 10.83 -6.06
CA LEU A 596 -16.63 9.72 -6.89
C LEU A 596 -16.61 9.99 -8.42
N PHE A 597 -16.46 11.24 -8.85
CA PHE A 597 -16.44 11.58 -10.28
C PHE A 597 -15.04 11.48 -10.93
N ILE A 598 -13.96 11.38 -10.14
CA ILE A 598 -12.59 11.31 -10.64
C ILE A 598 -12.19 9.86 -10.97
N GLY A 599 -12.62 8.87 -10.17
CA GLY A 599 -12.30 7.46 -10.38
C GLY A 599 -12.84 6.86 -11.70
N LEU A 600 -14.00 7.34 -12.18
CA LEU A 600 -14.62 6.86 -13.43
C LEU A 600 -14.25 7.68 -14.67
N SER A 601 -13.71 8.88 -14.49
CA SER A 601 -13.23 9.72 -15.60
C SER A 601 -11.73 9.53 -15.87
N CYS A 602 -10.91 9.07 -14.92
CA CYS A 602 -9.50 8.77 -15.16
C CYS A 602 -9.26 7.60 -16.15
N GLY A 603 -10.20 6.67 -16.29
CA GLY A 603 -10.09 5.60 -17.30
C GLY A 603 -10.47 6.01 -18.73
N ILE A 604 -11.20 7.12 -18.91
CA ILE A 604 -11.80 7.50 -20.21
C ILE A 604 -11.36 8.90 -20.68
N PHE A 605 -10.91 9.81 -19.80
CA PHE A 605 -10.47 11.16 -20.16
C PHE A 605 -8.94 11.33 -20.29
N LEU A 606 -8.11 10.43 -19.75
CA LEU A 606 -6.65 10.52 -19.89
C LEU A 606 -6.12 10.16 -21.29
N GLY A 607 -6.93 9.50 -22.13
CA GLY A 607 -6.63 9.34 -23.56
C GLY A 607 -6.77 10.62 -24.39
N TYR A 608 -7.48 11.64 -23.88
CA TYR A 608 -7.76 12.87 -24.64
C TYR A 608 -6.65 13.94 -24.54
N PHE A 609 -5.85 13.96 -23.45
CA PHE A 609 -4.79 14.95 -23.26
C PHE A 609 -3.38 14.49 -23.67
N ILE A 610 -3.13 13.19 -23.82
CA ILE A 610 -1.81 12.66 -24.23
C ILE A 610 -1.53 12.85 -25.74
N ARG A 611 -2.52 13.26 -26.55
CA ARG A 611 -2.34 13.47 -28.00
C ARG A 611 -1.91 14.90 -28.39
N ARG A 612 -1.73 15.83 -27.44
CA ARG A 612 -1.44 17.24 -27.76
C ARG A 612 0.03 17.68 -27.65
N ASP A 613 0.91 16.83 -27.12
CA ASP A 613 2.36 17.12 -27.02
C ASP A 613 3.24 16.30 -28.00
N ASN A 614 2.64 15.71 -29.04
CA ASN A 614 3.36 15.13 -30.18
C ASN A 614 2.91 15.75 -31.51
N SER A 615 2.93 17.08 -31.56
CA SER A 615 3.00 17.86 -32.80
C SER A 615 3.99 19.01 -32.64
#